data_AF-A0A3R7B7P9-F1
#
_entry.id   AF-A0A3R7B7P9-F1
#
_cell.length_a   1.000
_cell.length_b   1.000
_cell.length_c   1.000
_cell.angle_alpha   90.00
_cell.angle_beta   90.00
_cell.angle_gamma   90.00
#
_symmetry.space_group_name_H-M   'P 1'
#
loop_
_entity.id
_entity.type
_entity.pdbx_description
1 polymer ?
#
loop_
_entity_poly.entity_id
_entity_poly.type
_entity_poly.pdbx_seq_one_letter_code
_entity_poly.pdbx_strand_id
1 'polypeptide(L)'
;MTLPNEVKARLEEGINEWLLNFDEIAEAGTIFLAKIGIEPNLETLLSYAAGVLDSIVGSFIHAQYDRGMDAEEDEEMIELIKGKIPALELKFKEFLREKEGLNV
;
A
#
# COMPACT_ATOMS: atom_id res chain seq x y z
N MET A 1 -11.07 -11.91 -16.36
CA MET A 1 -11.77 -12.58 -15.24
C MET A 1 -11.71 -11.63 -14.05
N THR A 2 -12.56 -11.75 -13.03
CA THR A 2 -12.41 -10.92 -11.82
C THR A 2 -11.31 -11.49 -10.92
N LEU A 3 -10.79 -10.67 -10.00
CA LEU A 3 -9.89 -11.14 -8.95
C LEU A 3 -10.52 -12.35 -8.23
N PRO A 4 -9.76 -13.44 -8.00
CA PRO A 4 -10.27 -14.54 -7.22
C PRO A 4 -10.73 -14.06 -5.83
N ASN A 5 -11.92 -14.48 -5.40
CA ASN A 5 -12.56 -13.98 -4.17
C ASN A 5 -11.64 -14.05 -2.93
N GLU A 6 -10.82 -15.11 -2.83
CA GLU A 6 -9.85 -15.25 -1.74
C GLU A 6 -8.78 -14.16 -1.78
N VAL A 7 -8.24 -13.85 -2.96
CA VAL A 7 -7.24 -12.79 -3.15
C VAL A 7 -7.80 -11.45 -2.76
N LYS A 8 -9.03 -11.16 -3.21
CA LYS A 8 -9.74 -9.92 -2.85
C LYS A 8 -9.94 -9.78 -1.35
N ALA A 9 -10.44 -10.83 -0.69
CA ALA A 9 -10.66 -10.82 0.76
C ALA A 9 -9.35 -10.63 1.54
N ARG A 10 -8.27 -11.30 1.13
CA ARG A 10 -6.95 -11.17 1.75
C ARG A 10 -6.31 -9.80 1.52
N LEU A 11 -6.50 -9.22 0.34
CA LEU A 11 -6.03 -7.86 0.05
C LEU A 11 -6.77 -6.85 0.93
N GLU A 12 -8.09 -6.96 1.03
CA GLU A 12 -8.88 -6.09 1.91
C GLU A 12 -8.48 -6.24 3.38
N GLU A 13 -8.30 -7.48 3.86
CA GLU A 13 -7.80 -7.79 5.20
C GLU A 13 -6.44 -7.15 5.44
N GLY A 14 -5.47 -7.36 4.55
CA GLY A 14 -4.11 -6.82 4.66
C GLY A 14 -4.06 -5.29 4.65
N ILE A 15 -4.85 -4.62 3.80
CA ILE A 15 -4.92 -3.15 3.80
C ILE A 15 -5.55 -2.65 5.10
N ASN A 16 -6.60 -3.32 5.60
CA ASN A 16 -7.21 -2.92 6.87
C ASN A 16 -6.26 -3.13 8.05
N GLU A 17 -5.47 -4.20 8.07
CA GLU A 17 -4.42 -4.43 9.07
C GLU A 17 -3.32 -3.35 9.01
N TRP A 18 -2.92 -2.93 7.80
CA TRP A 18 -2.01 -1.79 7.64
C TRP A 18 -2.58 -0.50 8.20
N LEU A 19 -3.87 -0.22 7.98
CA LEU A 19 -4.54 0.96 8.53
C LEU A 19 -4.62 0.91 10.07
N LEU A 20 -4.73 -0.28 10.66
CA LEU A 20 -4.73 -0.50 12.11
C LEU A 20 -3.33 -0.33 12.71
N ASN A 21 -2.29 -0.85 12.04
CA ASN A 21 -0.89 -0.78 12.48
C ASN A 21 -0.10 0.30 11.72
N PHE A 22 -0.77 1.42 11.45
CA PHE A 22 -0.29 2.40 10.48
C PHE A 22 1.08 2.99 10.82
N ASP A 23 1.32 3.35 12.08
CA ASP A 23 2.55 4.05 12.48
C ASP A 23 3.80 3.21 12.24
N GLU A 24 3.73 1.91 12.52
CA GLU A 24 4.84 0.97 12.27
C GLU A 24 5.14 0.86 10.77
N ILE A 25 4.10 0.77 9.93
CA ILE A 25 4.22 0.69 8.48
C ILE A 25 4.77 2.01 7.91
N ALA A 26 4.26 3.15 8.38
CA ALA A 26 4.69 4.47 7.94
C ALA A 26 6.16 4.72 8.32
N GLU A 27 6.58 4.30 9.52
CA GLU A 27 7.97 4.40 9.98
C GLU A 27 8.91 3.49 9.18
N ALA A 28 8.52 2.24 8.94
CA ALA A 28 9.27 1.33 8.09
C ALA A 28 9.45 1.87 6.66
N GLY A 29 8.38 2.39 6.06
CA GLY A 29 8.41 3.01 4.73
C GLY A 29 9.31 4.24 4.69
N THR A 30 9.21 5.12 5.70
CA THR A 30 10.07 6.31 5.85
C THR A 30 11.54 5.93 5.90
N ILE A 31 11.90 4.94 6.74
CA ILE A 31 13.28 4.46 6.88
C ILE A 31 13.79 3.85 5.58
N PHE A 32 12.97 3.04 4.92
CA PHE A 32 13.34 2.39 3.67
C PHE A 32 13.63 3.41 2.56
N LEU A 33 12.70 4.35 2.31
CA LEU A 33 12.84 5.39 1.30
C LEU A 33 14.09 6.24 1.55
N ALA A 34 14.28 6.70 2.79
CA ALA A 34 15.44 7.51 3.16
C ALA A 34 16.77 6.77 2.92
N LYS A 35 16.84 5.47 3.24
CA LYS A 35 18.05 4.64 3.04
C LYS A 35 18.45 4.48 1.58
N ILE A 36 17.49 4.57 0.66
CA ILE A 36 17.75 4.51 -0.79
C ILE A 36 17.84 5.89 -1.44
N GLY A 37 17.85 6.96 -0.63
CA GLY A 37 18.01 8.34 -1.11
C GLY A 37 16.73 8.99 -1.65
N ILE A 38 15.55 8.44 -1.32
CA ILE A 38 14.25 9.03 -1.65
C ILE A 38 13.74 9.77 -0.41
N GLU A 39 13.36 11.03 -0.59
CA GLU A 39 12.78 11.83 0.48
C GLU A 39 11.40 11.29 0.85
N PRO A 40 11.16 10.91 2.12
CA PRO A 40 9.88 10.35 2.55
C PRO A 40 8.86 11.47 2.78
N ASN A 41 8.23 11.91 1.70
CA ASN A 41 7.09 12.83 1.72
C ASN A 41 5.77 12.09 1.42
N LEU A 42 4.64 12.79 1.53
CA LEU A 42 3.31 12.21 1.32
C LEU A 42 3.19 11.46 -0.02
N GLU A 43 3.66 12.07 -1.11
CA GLU A 43 3.60 11.49 -2.45
C GLU A 43 4.40 10.18 -2.50
N THR A 44 5.65 10.21 -2.06
CA THR A 44 6.53 9.02 -2.08
C THR A 44 6.02 7.89 -1.19
N LEU A 45 5.43 8.20 -0.04
CA LEU A 45 4.86 7.21 0.88
C LEU A 45 3.58 6.58 0.30
N LEU A 46 2.72 7.37 -0.34
CA LEU A 46 1.54 6.87 -1.04
C LEU A 46 1.94 5.99 -2.25
N SER A 47 2.92 6.43 -3.05
CA SER A 47 3.45 5.64 -4.17
C SER A 47 4.07 4.34 -3.69
N TYR A 48 4.84 4.38 -2.61
CA TYR A 48 5.42 3.18 -1.99
C TYR A 48 4.32 2.21 -1.53
N ALA A 49 3.32 2.71 -0.79
CA ALA A 49 2.21 1.88 -0.31
C ALA A 49 1.44 1.21 -1.46
N ALA A 50 1.09 1.98 -2.50
CA ALA A 50 0.40 1.45 -3.68
C ALA A 50 1.24 0.38 -4.40
N GLY A 51 2.54 0.63 -4.60
CA GLY A 51 3.45 -0.31 -5.26
C GLY A 51 3.67 -1.60 -4.46
N VAL A 52 3.71 -1.54 -3.13
CA VAL A 52 3.80 -2.74 -2.29
C VAL A 52 2.53 -3.58 -2.41
N LEU A 53 1.35 -2.96 -2.38
CA LEU A 53 0.08 -3.68 -2.53
C LEU A 53 -0.01 -4.35 -3.90
N ASP A 54 0.30 -3.63 -4.98
CA ASP A 54 0.37 -4.18 -6.34
C ASP A 54 1.33 -5.39 -6.42
N SER A 55 2.55 -5.22 -5.89
CA SER A 55 3.57 -6.27 -5.89
C SER A 55 3.13 -7.53 -5.14
N ILE A 56 2.45 -7.38 -4.00
CA ILE A 56 1.95 -8.52 -3.21
C ILE A 56 0.88 -9.28 -3.98
N VAL A 57 -0.10 -8.57 -4.56
CA VAL A 57 -1.19 -9.20 -5.30
C VAL A 57 -0.65 -9.89 -6.55
N GLY A 58 0.18 -9.21 -7.34
CA GLY A 58 0.80 -9.79 -8.53
C GLY A 58 1.65 -11.02 -8.21
N SER A 59 2.43 -10.98 -7.12
CA SER A 59 3.24 -12.12 -6.67
C SER A 59 2.37 -13.30 -6.23
N PHE A 60 1.26 -13.05 -5.54
CA PHE A 60 0.33 -14.10 -5.14
C PHE A 60 -0.31 -14.78 -6.36
N ILE A 61 -0.81 -13.98 -7.30
CA ILE A 61 -1.42 -14.50 -8.54
C ILE A 61 -0.41 -15.35 -9.30
N HIS A 62 0.83 -14.88 -9.43
CA HIS A 62 1.89 -15.65 -10.06
C HIS A 62 2.18 -16.96 -9.33
N ALA A 63 2.32 -16.94 -8.01
CA ALA A 63 2.63 -18.13 -7.23
C ALA A 63 1.51 -19.19 -7.25
N GLN A 64 0.24 -18.77 -7.27
CA GLN A 64 -0.90 -19.70 -7.23
C GLN A 64 -1.35 -20.18 -8.60
N TYR A 65 -1.22 -19.34 -9.63
CA TYR A 65 -1.83 -19.61 -10.94
C TYR A 65 -0.80 -19.69 -12.09
N ASP A 66 0.49 -19.51 -11.80
CA ASP A 66 1.59 -19.55 -12.78
C ASP A 66 1.39 -18.57 -13.95
N ARG A 67 0.82 -17.39 -13.66
CA ARG A 67 0.55 -16.31 -14.62
C ARG A 67 0.54 -14.94 -13.95
N GLY A 68 0.61 -13.87 -14.74
CA GLY A 68 0.31 -12.52 -14.26
C GLY A 68 -1.19 -12.27 -14.14
N MET A 69 -1.56 -11.15 -13.51
CA MET A 69 -2.94 -10.65 -13.54
C MET A 69 -3.37 -10.34 -14.98
N ASP A 70 -4.63 -10.67 -15.30
CA ASP A 70 -5.24 -10.17 -16.53
C ASP A 70 -5.76 -8.73 -16.35
N ALA A 71 -6.17 -8.10 -17.44
CA ALA A 71 -6.58 -6.69 -17.41
C ALA A 71 -7.82 -6.41 -16.54
N GLU A 72 -8.72 -7.39 -16.38
CA GLU A 72 -9.90 -7.23 -15.53
C GLU A 72 -9.53 -7.38 -14.04
N GLU A 73 -8.61 -8.30 -13.72
CA GLU A 73 -8.07 -8.45 -12.36
C GLU A 73 -7.25 -7.23 -11.92
N ASP A 74 -6.46 -6.67 -12.83
CA ASP A 74 -5.66 -5.46 -12.61
C ASP A 74 -6.56 -4.24 -12.35
N GLU A 75 -7.59 -4.03 -13.17
CA GLU A 75 -8.57 -2.95 -12.97
C GLU A 75 -9.30 -3.09 -11.62
N GLU A 76 -9.71 -4.31 -11.24
CA GLU A 76 -10.36 -4.54 -9.95
C GLU A 76 -9.42 -4.28 -8.77
N MET A 77 -8.15 -4.68 -8.89
CA MET A 77 -7.10 -4.37 -7.90
C MET A 77 -6.91 -2.86 -7.75
N ILE A 78 -6.82 -2.15 -8.88
CA ILE A 78 -6.68 -0.70 -8.92
C ILE A 78 -7.86 -0.02 -8.21
N GLU A 79 -9.09 -0.42 -8.49
CA GLU A 79 -10.28 0.16 -7.86
C GLU A 79 -10.33 -0.09 -6.34
N LEU A 80 -9.89 -1.27 -5.89
CA LEU A 80 -9.76 -1.57 -4.47
C LEU A 80 -8.74 -0.67 -3.78
N ILE A 81 -7.56 -0.48 -4.39
CA ILE A 81 -6.53 0.41 -3.84
C ILE A 81 -7.03 1.86 -3.85
N LYS A 82 -7.60 2.35 -4.95
CA LYS A 82 -8.18 3.70 -5.04
C LYS A 82 -9.19 3.97 -3.94
N GLY A 83 -10.04 3.00 -3.61
CA GLY A 83 -11.00 3.10 -2.52
C GLY A 83 -10.37 3.31 -1.13
N LYS A 84 -9.10 2.95 -0.96
CA LYS A 84 -8.37 3.01 0.31
C LYS A 84 -7.39 4.20 0.38
N ILE A 85 -6.99 4.76 -0.76
CA ILE A 85 -6.07 5.92 -0.84
C ILE A 85 -6.50 7.08 0.08
N PRO A 86 -7.77 7.54 0.12
CA PRO A 86 -8.14 8.68 0.96
C PRO A 86 -7.87 8.46 2.45
N ALA A 87 -8.05 7.23 2.95
CA ALA A 87 -7.77 6.88 4.34
C ALA A 87 -6.26 6.82 4.62
N LEU A 88 -5.49 6.25 3.69
CA LEU A 88 -4.02 6.23 3.77
C LEU A 88 -3.44 7.63 3.74
N GLU A 89 -3.93 8.49 2.83
CA GLU A 89 -3.48 9.87 2.69
C GLU A 89 -3.71 10.67 3.98
N LEU A 90 -4.89 10.52 4.60
CA LEU A 90 -5.19 11.18 5.88
C LEU A 90 -4.18 10.77 6.96
N LYS A 91 -3.98 9.46 7.13
CA LYS A 91 -3.05 8.94 8.13
C LYS A 91 -1.60 9.34 7.86
N PHE A 92 -1.15 9.36 6.61
CA PHE A 92 0.20 9.82 6.27
C PHE A 92 0.39 11.31 6.58
N LYS A 93 -0.63 12.15 6.32
CA LYS A 93 -0.58 13.58 6.69
C LYS A 93 -0.48 13.77 8.20
N GLU A 94 -1.21 12.98 8.99
CA GLU A 94 -1.15 12.99 10.45
C GLU A 94 0.24 12.59 10.95
N PHE A 95 0.74 11.45 10.47
CA PHE A 95 2.08 10.95 10.81
C PHE A 95 3.21 11.93 10.46
N LEU A 96 3.19 12.51 9.26
CA LEU A 96 4.22 13.46 8.83
C LEU A 96 4.19 14.73 9.69
N ARG A 97 3.00 15.24 10.02
CA ARG A 97 2.85 16.40 10.91
C ARG A 97 3.43 16.13 12.30
N GLU A 98 3.20 14.94 12.85
CA GLU A 98 3.76 14.54 14.15
C GLU A 98 5.28 14.47 14.10
N LYS A 99 5.86 13.89 13.04
CA LYS A 99 7.31 13.83 12.84
C LYS A 99 7.94 15.22 12.67
N GLU A 100 7.29 16.14 11.96
CA GLU A 100 7.73 17.53 11.82
C GLU A 100 7.66 18.30 13.15
N GLY A 101 6.60 18.10 13.94
CA GLY A 101 6.42 18.73 15.24
C GLY A 101 7.36 18.22 16.34
N LEU A 102 7.90 17.01 16.19
CA LEU A 102 8.93 16.43 17.08
C LEU A 102 10.35 16.93 16.77
N ASN A 103 10.56 17.60 15.63
CA ASN A 103 11.85 18.15 15.21
C ASN A 103 12.04 19.64 15.59
N VAL A 104 11.18 20.20 16.45
CA VAL A 104 11.24 21.59 16.96
C VAL A 104 11.63 21.64 18.43
#